data_AF-A0A7J8B0B8-F1
#
_entry.id   AF-A0A7J8B0B8-F1
#
_cell.length_a   1.000
_cell.length_b   1.000
_cell.length_c   1.000
_cell.angle_alpha   90.00
_cell.angle_beta   90.00
_cell.angle_gamma   90.00
#
_symmetry.space_group_name_H-M   'P 1'
#
loop_
_entity.id
_entity.type
_entity.pdbx_description
1 polymer ?
#
loop_
_entity_poly.entity_id
_entity_poly.type
_entity_poly.pdbx_seq_one_letter_code
_entity_poly.pdbx_strand_id
1 'polypeptide(L)'
;MARSPLRFEGAMSRFLNVLRSWLVMVSIIAMGNTLQSFRDHTFLYEKLYTGKPHLVNGLQARTFGIWTLLSSVIRCLCAIDIHNKTLYHITLWTFLLALGHFLSELFVYGTAAPTIGVLAPLMVASFSILGMLFGLRYLEVEPVSRQKKRN
;
A
#
# COMPACT_ATOMS: atom_id res chain seq x y z
N MET A 1 39.40 -1.08 0.25
CA MET A 1 38.38 -0.08 0.61
C MET A 1 37.13 -0.80 1.11
N ALA A 2 37.13 -1.28 2.36
CA ALA A 2 36.01 -2.02 2.95
C ALA A 2 35.03 -1.01 3.56
N ARG A 3 33.87 -0.78 2.91
CA ARG A 3 32.77 -0.03 3.56
C ARG A 3 32.30 -0.85 4.75
N SER A 4 32.38 -0.29 5.94
CA SER A 4 32.12 -0.98 7.21
C SER A 4 30.68 -1.53 7.25
N PRO A 5 30.48 -2.85 7.40
CA PRO A 5 29.16 -3.48 7.36
C PRO A 5 28.16 -2.90 8.39
N LEU A 6 28.67 -2.41 9.52
CA LEU A 6 27.89 -1.76 10.59
C LEU A 6 27.14 -0.49 10.14
N ARG A 7 27.71 0.31 9.24
CA ARG A 7 27.09 1.56 8.79
C ARG A 7 25.93 1.31 7.82
N PHE A 8 26.00 0.20 7.08
CA PHE A 8 24.98 -0.24 6.14
C PHE A 8 23.77 -0.85 6.88
N GLU A 9 24.03 -1.65 7.90
CA GLU A 9 23.01 -2.27 8.76
C GLU A 9 22.16 -1.20 9.49
N GLY A 10 22.82 -0.15 10.01
CA GLY A 10 22.13 0.98 10.66
C GLY A 10 21.28 1.83 9.71
N ALA A 11 21.75 2.11 8.49
CA ALA A 11 20.97 2.85 7.49
C ALA A 11 19.72 2.07 7.05
N MET A 12 19.83 0.75 6.97
CA MET A 12 18.76 -0.12 6.49
C MET A 12 17.68 -0.37 7.55
N SER A 13 18.08 -0.49 8.82
CA SER A 13 17.14 -0.49 9.96
C SER A 13 16.32 0.82 10.00
N ARG A 14 16.96 1.97 9.76
CA ARG A 14 16.27 3.26 9.65
C ARG A 14 15.27 3.27 8.51
N PHE A 15 15.64 2.74 7.33
CA PHE A 15 14.73 2.63 6.20
C PHE A 15 13.50 1.79 6.53
N LEU A 16 13.66 0.62 7.14
CA LEU A 16 12.51 -0.20 7.55
C LEU A 16 11.60 0.55 8.53
N ASN A 17 12.14 1.30 9.48
CA ASN A 17 11.32 2.09 10.40
C ASN A 17 10.53 3.19 9.67
N VAL A 18 11.14 3.86 8.68
CA VAL A 18 10.42 4.81 7.82
C VAL A 18 9.31 4.10 7.04
N LEU A 19 9.58 2.93 6.48
CA LEU A 19 8.58 2.13 5.77
C LEU A 19 7.43 1.69 6.70
N ARG A 20 7.72 1.31 7.96
CA ARG A 20 6.69 0.99 8.96
C ARG A 20 5.80 2.21 9.23
N SER A 21 6.39 3.37 9.49
CA SER A 21 5.65 4.61 9.72
C SER A 21 4.81 4.99 8.50
N TRP A 22 5.35 4.81 7.28
CA TRP A 22 4.63 5.02 6.03
C TRP A 22 3.40 4.12 5.92
N LEU A 23 3.55 2.81 6.18
CA LEU A 23 2.44 1.86 6.14
C LEU A 23 1.33 2.23 7.14
N VAL A 24 1.68 2.62 8.36
CA VAL A 24 0.72 3.08 9.37
C VAL A 24 -0.03 4.32 8.89
N MET A 25 0.67 5.32 8.35
CA MET A 25 0.06 6.54 7.84
C MET A 25 -0.95 6.22 6.72
N VAL A 26 -0.56 5.39 5.74
CA VAL A 26 -1.44 4.99 4.64
C VAL A 26 -2.66 4.21 5.15
N SER A 27 -2.48 3.36 6.16
CA SER A 27 -3.61 2.68 6.82
C SER A 27 -4.60 3.66 7.45
N ILE A 28 -4.13 4.65 8.20
CA ILE A 28 -5.00 5.65 8.85
C ILE A 28 -5.82 6.41 7.79
N ILE A 29 -5.17 6.86 6.71
CA ILE A 29 -5.84 7.54 5.59
C ILE A 29 -6.89 6.62 4.96
N ALA A 30 -6.55 5.35 4.72
CA ALA A 30 -7.46 4.35 4.16
C ALA A 30 -8.67 4.07 5.06
N MET A 31 -8.49 4.05 6.39
CA MET A 31 -9.60 3.96 7.34
C MET A 31 -10.52 5.18 7.26
N GLY A 32 -9.98 6.39 7.11
CA GLY A 32 -10.76 7.60 6.88
C GLY A 32 -11.61 7.52 5.60
N ASN A 33 -11.02 7.02 4.50
CA ASN A 33 -11.73 6.81 3.23
C ASN A 33 -12.80 5.72 3.32
N THR A 34 -12.55 4.69 4.12
CA THR A 34 -13.54 3.65 4.42
C THR A 34 -14.78 4.28 5.06
N LEU A 35 -14.60 5.06 6.14
CA LEU A 35 -15.71 5.71 6.84
C LEU A 35 -16.53 6.62 5.92
N GLN A 36 -15.87 7.38 5.04
CA GLN A 36 -16.53 8.19 4.02
C GLN A 36 -17.37 7.32 3.08
N SER A 37 -16.83 6.20 2.58
CA SER A 37 -17.53 5.28 1.67
C SER A 37 -18.79 4.64 2.29
N PHE A 38 -18.83 4.49 3.62
CA PHE A 38 -20.02 3.99 4.34
C PHE A 38 -21.06 5.07 4.63
N ARG A 39 -20.63 6.31 4.88
CA ARG A 39 -21.55 7.42 5.19
C ARG A 39 -22.13 8.07 3.95
N ASP A 40 -21.30 8.25 2.93
CA ASP A 40 -21.66 8.96 1.71
C ASP A 40 -21.13 8.21 0.48
N HIS A 41 -22.06 7.60 -0.24
CA HIS A 41 -21.74 6.84 -1.45
C HIS A 41 -21.42 7.75 -2.64
N THR A 42 -21.79 9.03 -2.58
CA THR A 42 -21.54 9.98 -3.67
C THR A 42 -20.06 10.33 -3.83
N PHE A 43 -19.31 10.27 -2.73
CA PHE A 43 -17.86 10.48 -2.71
C PHE A 43 -17.10 9.68 -3.79
N LEU A 44 -17.49 8.42 -4.04
CA LEU A 44 -16.74 7.55 -4.94
C LEU A 44 -16.94 7.89 -6.41
N TYR A 45 -18.14 8.25 -6.84
CA TYR A 45 -18.34 8.64 -8.23
C TYR A 45 -17.90 10.09 -8.49
N GLU A 46 -17.92 10.96 -7.47
CA GLU A 46 -17.44 12.34 -7.59
C GLU A 46 -15.91 12.44 -7.64
N LYS A 47 -15.20 11.50 -7.01
CA LYS A 47 -13.74 11.58 -6.86
C LYS A 47 -12.97 10.49 -7.60
N LEU A 48 -13.48 9.26 -7.67
CA LEU A 48 -12.77 8.11 -8.23
C LEU A 48 -13.33 7.69 -9.60
N TYR A 49 -14.64 7.41 -9.66
CA TYR A 49 -15.29 6.84 -10.85
C TYR A 49 -16.07 7.90 -11.65
N THR A 50 -15.40 9.01 -11.94
CA THR A 50 -16.00 10.19 -12.57
C THR A 50 -16.36 10.00 -14.05
N GLY A 51 -15.82 8.99 -14.72
CA GLY A 51 -16.07 8.72 -16.14
C GLY A 51 -17.45 8.10 -16.41
N LYS A 52 -17.96 7.29 -15.47
CA LYS A 52 -19.28 6.64 -15.57
C LYS A 52 -19.98 6.58 -14.20
N PRO A 53 -20.38 7.73 -13.64
CA PRO A 53 -20.86 7.81 -12.26
C PRO A 53 -22.14 7.01 -12.00
N HIS A 54 -22.98 6.83 -13.02
CA HIS A 54 -24.23 6.05 -12.94
C HIS A 54 -24.03 4.55 -12.64
N LEU A 55 -22.81 4.02 -12.81
CA LEU A 55 -22.48 2.64 -12.46
C LEU A 55 -22.22 2.45 -10.96
N VAL A 56 -21.94 3.53 -10.24
CA VAL A 56 -21.64 3.50 -8.81
C VAL A 56 -22.90 3.67 -7.99
N ASN A 57 -23.25 2.62 -7.25
CA ASN A 57 -24.34 2.65 -6.28
C ASN A 57 -23.83 2.48 -4.84
N GLY A 58 -24.72 2.62 -3.87
CA GLY A 58 -24.39 2.49 -2.45
C GLY A 58 -23.88 1.10 -2.03
N LEU A 59 -24.16 0.03 -2.79
CA LEU A 59 -23.60 -1.29 -2.52
C LEU A 59 -22.14 -1.37 -3.00
N GLN A 60 -21.83 -0.86 -4.19
CA GLN A 60 -20.45 -0.76 -4.68
C GLN A 60 -19.62 0.13 -3.76
N ALA A 61 -20.20 1.21 -3.24
CA ALA A 61 -19.50 2.10 -2.31
C ALA A 61 -19.07 1.41 -1.01
N ARG A 62 -19.99 0.65 -0.40
CA ARG A 62 -19.68 -0.14 0.80
C ARG A 62 -18.70 -1.29 0.52
N THR A 63 -18.76 -1.89 -0.68
CA THR A 63 -17.83 -2.93 -1.12
C THR A 63 -16.41 -2.37 -1.29
N PHE A 64 -16.28 -1.20 -1.92
CA PHE A 64 -15.01 -0.49 -2.01
C PHE A 64 -14.49 -0.09 -0.62
N GLY A 65 -15.39 0.36 0.26
CA GLY A 65 -15.09 0.66 1.66
C GLY A 65 -14.51 -0.53 2.42
N ILE A 66 -15.19 -1.69 2.41
CA ILE A 66 -14.70 -2.87 3.14
C ILE A 66 -13.40 -3.43 2.54
N TRP A 67 -13.22 -3.36 1.21
CA TRP A 67 -11.96 -3.71 0.55
C TRP A 67 -10.81 -2.80 0.99
N THR A 68 -11.07 -1.50 1.10
CA THR A 68 -10.10 -0.51 1.60
C THR A 68 -9.76 -0.76 3.06
N LEU A 69 -10.76 -1.08 3.90
CA LEU A 69 -10.57 -1.42 5.30
C LEU A 69 -9.72 -2.67 5.50
N LEU A 70 -10.03 -3.74 4.76
CA LEU A 70 -9.26 -4.98 4.78
C LEU A 70 -7.78 -4.71 4.45
N SER A 71 -7.55 -3.94 3.38
CA SER A 71 -6.21 -3.55 2.97
C SER A 71 -5.49 -2.72 4.05
N SER A 72 -6.22 -1.85 4.76
CA SER A 72 -5.68 -1.09 5.90
C SER A 72 -5.27 -1.99 7.07
N VAL A 73 -6.11 -2.96 7.44
CA VAL A 73 -5.81 -3.92 8.51
C VAL A 73 -4.55 -4.71 8.18
N ILE A 74 -4.44 -5.23 6.94
CA ILE A 74 -3.26 -5.96 6.47
C ILE A 74 -1.99 -5.11 6.59
N ARG A 75 -2.05 -3.85 6.15
CA ARG A 75 -0.93 -2.90 6.25
C ARG A 75 -0.53 -2.61 7.70
N CYS A 76 -1.50 -2.47 8.62
CA CYS A 76 -1.21 -2.30 10.05
C CYS A 76 -0.52 -3.54 10.63
N LEU A 77 -1.02 -4.74 10.33
CA LEU A 77 -0.42 -5.99 10.78
C LEU A 77 1.01 -6.15 10.25
N CYS A 78 1.24 -5.82 8.98
CA CYS A 78 2.59 -5.80 8.41
C CYS A 78 3.49 -4.72 9.03
N ALA A 79 2.95 -3.55 9.43
CA ALA A 79 3.75 -2.54 10.10
C ALA A 79 4.15 -2.98 11.52
N ILE A 80 3.27 -3.69 12.23
CA ILE A 80 3.55 -4.29 13.53
C ILE A 80 4.67 -5.33 13.39
N ASP A 81 4.54 -6.26 12.45
CA ASP A 81 5.50 -7.33 12.21
C ASP A 81 6.09 -7.27 10.79
N ILE A 82 6.95 -6.27 10.54
CA ILE A 82 7.51 -6.02 9.19
C ILE A 82 8.52 -7.08 8.75
N HIS A 83 9.06 -7.87 9.69
CA HIS A 83 9.99 -8.95 9.37
C HIS A 83 9.27 -10.24 8.95
N ASN A 84 7.96 -10.34 9.19
CA ASN A 84 7.14 -11.45 8.72
C ASN A 84 6.97 -11.40 7.20
N LYS A 85 7.73 -12.25 6.51
CA LYS A 85 7.72 -12.31 5.05
C LYS A 85 6.33 -12.55 4.49
N THR A 86 5.50 -13.39 5.11
CA THR A 86 4.15 -13.67 4.60
C THR A 86 3.28 -12.41 4.61
N LEU A 87 3.23 -11.70 5.74
CA LEU A 87 2.49 -10.43 5.84
C LEU A 87 3.04 -9.36 4.88
N TYR A 88 4.35 -9.34 4.71
CA TYR A 88 5.03 -8.42 3.79
C TYR A 88 4.59 -8.66 2.34
N HIS A 89 4.60 -9.91 1.87
CA HIS A 89 4.18 -10.25 0.51
C HIS A 89 2.69 -9.98 0.30
N ILE A 90 1.84 -10.35 1.26
CA ILE A 90 0.40 -10.08 1.19
C ILE A 90 0.17 -8.57 1.07
N THR A 91 0.85 -7.77 1.89
CA THR A 91 0.73 -6.31 1.87
C THR A 91 1.19 -5.72 0.54
N LEU A 92 2.32 -6.18 0.00
CA LEU A 92 2.79 -5.79 -1.33
C LEU A 92 1.73 -6.10 -2.40
N TRP A 93 1.12 -7.28 -2.37
CA TRP A 93 0.04 -7.65 -3.28
C TRP A 93 -1.20 -6.75 -3.14
N THR A 94 -1.56 -6.30 -1.94
CA THR A 94 -2.67 -5.34 -1.79
C THR A 94 -2.41 -4.02 -2.52
N PHE A 95 -1.16 -3.55 -2.56
CA PHE A 95 -0.79 -2.35 -3.32
C PHE A 95 -0.76 -2.61 -4.83
N LEU A 96 -0.26 -3.77 -5.26
CA LEU A 96 -0.27 -4.16 -6.68
C LEU A 96 -1.69 -4.27 -7.22
N LEU A 97 -2.61 -4.90 -6.47
CA LEU A 97 -4.02 -5.00 -6.83
C LEU A 97 -4.68 -3.63 -6.89
N ALA A 98 -4.39 -2.74 -5.93
CA ALA A 98 -4.91 -1.38 -5.96
C ALA A 98 -4.40 -0.60 -7.19
N LEU A 99 -3.10 -0.68 -7.49
CA LEU A 99 -2.52 -0.03 -8.66
C LEU A 99 -3.13 -0.58 -9.96
N GLY A 100 -3.21 -1.90 -10.09
CA GLY A 100 -3.81 -2.57 -11.25
C GLY A 100 -5.29 -2.22 -11.45
N HIS A 101 -6.06 -2.14 -10.36
CA HIS A 101 -7.45 -1.70 -10.38
C HIS A 101 -7.58 -0.26 -10.89
N PHE A 102 -6.86 0.70 -10.31
CA PHE A 102 -6.98 2.09 -10.76
C PHE A 102 -6.45 2.33 -12.19
N LEU A 103 -5.42 1.60 -12.61
CA LEU A 103 -4.93 1.65 -13.98
C LEU A 103 -5.93 1.04 -14.97
N SER A 104 -6.59 -0.07 -14.64
CA SER A 104 -7.60 -0.67 -15.51
C SER A 104 -8.84 0.24 -15.64
N GLU A 105 -9.26 0.88 -14.55
CA GLU A 105 -10.37 1.85 -14.58
C GLU A 105 -10.07 3.08 -15.45
N LEU A 106 -8.80 3.52 -15.50
CA LEU A 106 -8.35 4.64 -16.35
C LEU A 106 -8.20 4.25 -17.83
N PHE A 107 -7.51 3.14 -18.11
CA PHE A 107 -7.06 2.82 -19.48
C PHE A 107 -7.93 1.79 -20.20
N VAL A 108 -8.66 0.95 -19.48
CA VAL A 108 -9.45 -0.15 -20.06
C VAL A 108 -10.94 0.15 -19.96
N TYR A 109 -11.45 0.41 -18.76
CA TYR A 109 -12.89 0.55 -18.53
C TYR A 109 -13.41 1.98 -18.74
N GLY A 110 -12.54 2.98 -18.64
CA GLY A 110 -12.88 4.40 -18.80
C GLY A 110 -13.92 4.90 -17.79
N THR A 111 -13.97 4.26 -16.63
CA THR A 111 -14.85 4.56 -15.49
C THR A 111 -14.22 5.61 -14.58
N ALA A 112 -12.89 5.71 -14.57
CA ALA A 112 -12.13 6.75 -13.90
C ALA A 112 -11.56 7.76 -14.91
N ALA A 113 -11.45 9.03 -14.51
CA ALA A 113 -10.71 10.05 -15.24
C ALA A 113 -9.41 10.40 -14.48
N PRO A 114 -8.37 10.93 -15.14
CA PRO A 114 -7.10 11.29 -14.50
C PRO A 114 -7.23 12.57 -13.65
N THR A 115 -8.07 12.51 -12.61
CA THR A 115 -8.29 13.57 -11.64
C THR A 115 -7.39 13.36 -10.41
N ILE A 116 -7.25 14.40 -9.59
CA ILE A 116 -6.50 14.34 -8.32
C ILE A 116 -6.99 13.16 -7.44
N GLY A 117 -8.30 12.86 -7.47
CA GLY A 117 -8.89 11.78 -6.68
C GLY A 117 -8.42 10.38 -7.07
N VAL A 118 -8.06 10.15 -8.34
CA VAL A 118 -7.53 8.87 -8.85
C VAL A 118 -6.00 8.86 -8.82
N LEU A 119 -5.37 10.00 -9.13
CA LEU A 119 -3.91 10.14 -9.12
C LEU A 119 -3.31 9.98 -7.73
N ALA A 120 -3.98 10.45 -6.67
CA ALA A 120 -3.48 10.29 -5.30
C ALA A 120 -3.33 8.81 -4.89
N PRO A 121 -4.36 7.94 -5.02
CA PRO A 121 -4.22 6.49 -4.80
C PRO A 121 -3.13 5.83 -5.67
N LEU A 122 -3.01 6.22 -6.95
CA LEU A 122 -1.97 5.69 -7.84
C LEU A 122 -0.55 6.02 -7.36
N MET A 123 -0.32 7.26 -6.94
CA MET A 123 0.97 7.68 -6.39
C MET A 123 1.27 6.96 -5.07
N VAL A 124 0.30 6.89 -4.15
CA VAL A 124 0.46 6.20 -2.87
C VAL A 124 0.78 4.73 -3.09
N ALA A 125 0.06 4.04 -3.98
CA ALA A 125 0.34 2.65 -4.30
C ALA A 125 1.73 2.47 -4.93
N SER A 126 2.10 3.32 -5.89
CA SER A 126 3.40 3.25 -6.56
C SER A 126 4.58 3.45 -5.59
N PHE A 127 4.54 4.48 -4.76
CA PHE A 127 5.59 4.72 -3.76
C PHE A 127 5.66 3.59 -2.73
N SER A 128 4.51 3.04 -2.32
CA SER A 128 4.47 1.92 -1.38
C SER A 128 5.08 0.66 -2.00
N ILE A 129 4.78 0.35 -3.26
CA ILE A 129 5.39 -0.78 -3.98
C ILE A 129 6.90 -0.61 -4.05
N LEU A 130 7.40 0.56 -4.49
CA LEU A 130 8.84 0.81 -4.60
C LEU A 130 9.54 0.68 -3.23
N GLY A 131 8.97 1.28 -2.19
CA GLY A 131 9.49 1.18 -0.83
C GLY A 131 9.51 -0.26 -0.31
N MET A 132 8.45 -1.02 -0.60
CA MET A 132 8.36 -2.43 -0.20
C MET A 132 9.30 -3.33 -1.01
N LEU A 133 9.48 -3.11 -2.30
CA LEU A 133 10.44 -3.88 -3.10
C LEU A 133 11.88 -3.64 -2.61
N PHE A 134 12.21 -2.40 -2.26
CA PHE A 134 13.52 -2.10 -1.67
C PHE A 134 13.69 -2.75 -0.28
N GLY A 135 12.66 -2.69 0.57
CA GLY A 135 12.68 -3.34 1.89
C GLY A 135 12.73 -4.87 1.81
N LEU A 136 12.11 -5.48 0.79
CA LEU A 136 12.14 -6.93 0.56
C LEU A 136 13.58 -7.42 0.32
N ARG A 137 14.35 -6.70 -0.49
CA ARG A 137 15.78 -7.02 -0.73
C ARG A 137 16.57 -7.07 0.57
N TYR A 138 16.22 -6.23 1.54
CA TYR A 138 16.87 -6.27 2.85
C TYR A 138 16.46 -7.48 3.69
N LEU A 139 15.15 -7.78 3.76
CA LEU A 139 14.64 -8.93 4.50
C LEU A 139 15.11 -10.29 3.94
N GLU A 140 15.55 -10.31 2.68
CA GLU A 140 16.23 -11.46 2.07
C GLU A 140 17.69 -11.62 2.55
N VAL A 141 18.41 -10.51 2.74
CA VAL A 141 19.84 -10.50 3.10
C VAL A 141 20.08 -10.71 4.61
N GLU A 142 19.18 -10.22 5.45
CA GLU A 142 19.29 -10.30 6.93
C GLU A 142 19.46 -11.74 7.50
N PRO A 143 18.68 -12.77 7.08
CA PRO A 143 18.86 -14.12 7.62
C PRO A 143 20.21 -14.74 7.26
N VAL A 144 20.77 -14.41 6.08
CA VAL A 144 22.07 -14.92 5.61
C VAL A 144 23.21 -14.31 6.44
N SER A 145 23.15 -13.02 6.74
CA SER A 145 24.18 -12.34 7.55
C SER A 145 24.18 -12.84 9.00
N ARG A 146 23.01 -13.10 9.59
CA ARG A 146 22.89 -13.67 10.95
C ARG A 146 23.47 -15.08 11.05
N GLN A 147 23.26 -15.94 10.06
CA GLN A 147 23.88 -17.26 10.05
C GLN A 147 25.40 -17.19 9.92
N LYS A 148 25.92 -16.31 9.06
CA LYS A 148 27.37 -16.13 8.90
C LYS A 148 28.07 -15.58 10.16
N LYS A 149 27.38 -14.79 10.99
CA LYS A 149 27.92 -14.30 12.28
C LYS A 149 27.97 -15.38 13.36
N ARG A 150 27.24 -16.49 13.18
CA ARG A 150 27.07 -17.55 14.18
C ARG A 150 27.95 -18.77 13.92
N ASN A 151 28.59 -18.83 12.75
CA ASN A 151 29.60 -19.82 12.35
C ASN A 151 30.98 -19.17 12.37
#